data_AF-A0A9X2GCL1-F1
#
_entry.id   AF-A0A9X2GCL1-F1
#
_cell.length_a   1.000
_cell.length_b   1.000
_cell.length_c   1.000
_cell.angle_alpha   90.00
_cell.angle_beta   90.00
_cell.angle_gamma   90.00
#
_symmetry.space_group_name_H-M   'P 1'
#
loop_
_entity.id
_entity.type
_entity.pdbx_description
1 polymer ?
#
loop_
_entity_poly.entity_id
_entity_poly.type
_entity_poly.pdbx_seq_one_letter_code
_entity_poly.pdbx_strand_id
1 'polypeptide(L)'
;MNHDANPQAAGDEPAPFDPATFDPEAVPAQDAELAAEVLDFWAATRQYAGMAKASIVVGHTVNETVPPPAWSFGDEPELAERLLEAVLAGDKTATSSALWDYEDEGVPQPVPGELSIILDGEGHPRALIRTTSVESVPFDEVDEDFAAAEGEDDRTLESWRAGHEAYFRRTLGEGREFTPDMPLVCERFELLYPKP
;
A
#
# COMPACT_ATOMS: atom_id res chain seq x y z
N MET A 1 15.54 -16.31 40.66
CA MET A 1 15.91 -17.47 39.83
C MET A 1 14.84 -18.51 39.99
N ASN A 2 13.98 -18.64 38.98
CA ASN A 2 13.60 -19.91 38.37
C ASN A 2 12.96 -19.53 37.03
N HIS A 3 13.64 -20.03 36.00
CA HIS A 3 13.30 -19.98 34.60
C HIS A 3 12.38 -21.17 34.28
N ASP A 4 11.88 -21.19 33.05
CA ASP A 4 11.17 -22.29 32.36
C ASP A 4 9.64 -22.33 32.60
N ALA A 5 8.79 -22.38 31.58
CA ALA A 5 8.94 -22.23 30.13
C ALA A 5 7.52 -21.94 29.61
N ASN A 6 7.35 -20.92 28.77
CA ASN A 6 6.10 -20.71 28.03
C ASN A 6 6.18 -21.55 26.74
N PRO A 7 5.27 -22.49 26.46
CA PRO A 7 5.28 -23.20 25.19
C PRO A 7 4.95 -22.21 24.09
N GLN A 8 5.93 -21.98 23.22
CA GLN A 8 5.82 -21.21 21.99
C GLN A 8 4.60 -21.69 21.20
N ALA A 9 3.63 -20.80 20.97
CA ALA A 9 2.65 -20.97 19.91
C ALA A 9 3.44 -20.96 18.59
N ALA A 10 3.59 -22.14 17.98
CA ALA A 10 3.97 -22.23 16.58
C ALA A 10 2.77 -21.72 15.78
N GLY A 11 2.87 -20.49 15.27
CA GLY A 11 2.02 -20.08 14.15
C GLY A 11 2.34 -20.99 12.97
N ASP A 12 1.31 -21.54 12.33
CA ASP A 12 1.46 -22.24 11.05
C ASP A 12 2.08 -21.26 10.06
N GLU A 13 3.36 -21.43 9.72
CA GLU A 13 3.88 -20.85 8.50
C GLU A 13 3.07 -21.45 7.34
N PRO A 14 2.52 -20.64 6.42
CA PRO A 14 1.81 -21.18 5.26
C PRO A 14 2.75 -22.13 4.52
N ALA A 15 2.24 -23.31 4.17
CA ALA A 15 3.01 -24.31 3.48
C ALA A 15 3.65 -23.71 2.21
N PRO A 16 4.94 -24.00 1.92
CA PRO A 16 5.60 -23.47 0.75
C PRO A 16 4.82 -23.84 -0.51
N PHE A 17 4.62 -22.86 -1.39
CA PHE A 17 3.91 -23.04 -2.65
C PHE A 17 4.50 -24.22 -3.44
N ASP A 18 3.66 -25.23 -3.72
CA ASP A 18 4.02 -26.36 -4.57
C ASP A 18 3.50 -26.13 -5.99
N PRO A 19 4.36 -25.74 -6.95
CA PRO A 19 3.95 -25.47 -8.32
C PRO A 19 3.38 -26.70 -9.04
N ALA A 20 3.62 -27.92 -8.55
CA ALA A 20 3.01 -29.12 -9.12
C ALA A 20 1.53 -29.30 -8.72
N THR A 21 1.07 -28.58 -7.70
CA THR A 21 -0.31 -28.62 -7.21
C THR A 21 -1.11 -27.38 -7.57
N PHE A 22 -0.45 -26.35 -8.12
CA PHE A 22 -1.12 -25.17 -8.64
C PHE A 22 -1.90 -25.51 -9.90
N ASP A 23 -3.21 -25.36 -9.83
CA ASP A 23 -4.10 -25.45 -10.99
C ASP A 23 -4.34 -24.04 -11.55
N PRO A 24 -3.70 -23.67 -12.67
CA PRO A 24 -3.90 -22.35 -13.26
C PRO A 24 -5.31 -22.16 -13.81
N GLU A 25 -6.06 -23.24 -14.09
CA GLU A 25 -7.46 -23.15 -14.55
C GLU A 25 -8.44 -22.87 -13.39
N ALA A 26 -7.99 -23.01 -12.14
CA ALA A 26 -8.77 -22.67 -10.95
C ALA A 26 -8.71 -21.18 -10.58
N VAL A 27 -7.80 -20.41 -11.21
CA VAL A 27 -7.75 -18.95 -11.05
C VAL A 27 -8.95 -18.33 -11.78
N PRO A 28 -9.77 -17.50 -11.11
CA PRO A 28 -10.85 -16.79 -11.77
C PRO A 28 -10.35 -15.97 -12.97
N ALA A 29 -11.09 -16.00 -14.08
CA ALA A 29 -10.69 -15.30 -15.31
C ALA A 29 -10.48 -13.79 -15.10
N GLN A 30 -11.25 -13.19 -14.19
CA GLN A 30 -11.13 -11.78 -13.81
C GLN A 30 -9.79 -11.48 -13.15
N ASP A 31 -9.36 -12.32 -12.21
CA ASP A 31 -8.06 -12.18 -11.53
C ASP A 31 -6.89 -12.31 -12.52
N ALA A 32 -7.02 -13.21 -13.51
CA ALA A 32 -6.01 -13.39 -14.55
C ALA A 32 -5.94 -12.19 -15.52
N GLU A 33 -7.09 -11.61 -15.90
CA GLU A 33 -7.16 -10.41 -16.73
C GLU A 33 -6.57 -9.19 -16.02
N LEU A 34 -6.91 -9.01 -14.74
CA LEU A 34 -6.36 -7.95 -13.90
C LEU A 34 -4.83 -8.06 -13.76
N ALA A 35 -4.33 -9.27 -13.51
CA ALA A 35 -2.89 -9.51 -13.44
C ALA A 35 -2.19 -9.19 -14.78
N ALA A 36 -2.82 -9.51 -15.91
CA ALA A 36 -2.30 -9.15 -17.23
C ALA A 36 -2.28 -7.63 -17.44
N GLU A 37 -3.33 -6.92 -17.03
CA GLU A 37 -3.37 -5.46 -17.10
C GLU A 37 -2.29 -4.78 -16.26
N VAL A 38 -2.03 -5.28 -15.04
CA VAL A 38 -0.95 -4.78 -14.18
C VAL A 38 0.42 -5.01 -14.83
N LEU A 39 0.64 -6.19 -15.44
CA LEU A 39 1.88 -6.49 -16.16
C LEU A 39 2.08 -5.57 -17.37
N ASP A 40 1.03 -5.34 -18.16
CA ASP A 40 1.07 -4.45 -19.32
C ASP A 40 1.30 -3.00 -18.90
N PHE A 41 0.63 -2.55 -17.85
CA PHE A 41 0.84 -1.23 -17.26
C PHE A 41 2.28 -1.06 -16.79
N TRP A 42 2.83 -2.04 -16.06
CA TRP A 42 4.21 -1.99 -15.60
C TRP A 42 5.21 -1.97 -16.75
N ALA A 43 5.01 -2.81 -17.76
CA ALA A 43 5.84 -2.85 -18.95
C ALA A 43 5.89 -1.48 -19.65
N ALA A 44 4.76 -0.76 -19.70
CA ALA A 44 4.66 0.57 -20.30
C ALA A 44 5.27 1.69 -19.43
N THR A 45 5.27 1.54 -18.10
CA THR A 45 5.55 2.64 -17.18
C THR A 45 6.88 2.56 -16.43
N ARG A 46 7.53 1.39 -16.38
CA ARG A 46 8.79 1.20 -15.62
C ARG A 46 9.93 2.16 -15.98
N GLN A 47 9.93 2.73 -17.18
CA GLN A 47 10.89 3.76 -17.57
C GLN A 47 10.77 5.06 -16.74
N TYR A 48 9.56 5.38 -16.26
CA TYR A 48 9.29 6.55 -15.41
C TYR A 48 9.75 6.35 -13.97
N ALA A 49 10.04 5.11 -13.58
CA ALA A 49 10.59 4.77 -12.27
C ALA A 49 12.02 5.29 -12.03
N GLY A 50 12.61 6.07 -12.94
CA GLY A 50 13.92 6.69 -12.75
C GLY A 50 15.09 5.70 -12.63
N MET A 51 14.86 4.41 -12.94
CA MET A 51 15.84 3.33 -12.82
C MET A 51 16.97 3.37 -13.86
N ALA A 52 17.02 4.39 -14.72
CA ALA A 52 17.97 4.48 -15.83
C ALA A 52 19.37 5.05 -15.45
N LYS A 53 19.72 5.22 -14.16
CA LYS A 53 21.04 5.74 -13.74
C LYS A 53 21.72 5.01 -12.58
N ALA A 54 21.47 3.72 -12.40
CA ALA A 54 22.17 2.90 -11.40
C ALA A 54 22.70 1.56 -11.96
N SER A 55 23.14 1.54 -13.22
CA SER A 55 23.68 0.33 -13.86
C SER A 55 25.16 0.46 -14.25
N ILE A 56 26.02 0.91 -13.33
CA ILE A 56 27.46 0.60 -13.36
C ILE A 56 27.90 0.37 -11.91
N VAL A 57 28.30 -0.87 -11.62
CA VAL A 57 28.68 -1.45 -10.31
C VAL A 57 27.52 -2.14 -9.59
N VAL A 58 27.59 -3.48 -9.57
CA VAL A 58 26.62 -4.49 -9.10
C VAL A 58 25.70 -4.96 -10.24
N GLY A 59 25.75 -6.27 -10.52
CA GLY A 59 25.18 -6.89 -11.73
C GLY A 59 23.67 -6.75 -11.84
N HIS A 60 23.16 -6.89 -13.08
CA HIS A 60 21.74 -6.89 -13.42
C HIS A 60 20.88 -7.57 -12.35
N THR A 61 20.18 -6.78 -11.55
CA THR A 61 19.23 -7.30 -10.57
C THR A 61 17.95 -7.67 -11.30
N VAL A 62 17.40 -8.84 -11.00
CA VAL A 62 16.14 -9.39 -11.52
C VAL A 62 14.91 -8.49 -11.18
N ASN A 63 15.12 -7.39 -10.46
CA ASN A 63 14.10 -6.48 -9.92
C ASN A 63 13.48 -5.53 -10.96
N GLU A 64 13.99 -5.48 -12.20
CA GLU A 64 13.45 -4.58 -13.25
C GLU A 64 12.23 -5.16 -14.00
N THR A 65 11.92 -6.46 -13.80
CA THR A 65 10.88 -7.17 -14.54
C THR A 65 9.62 -7.47 -13.74
N VAL A 66 9.70 -7.51 -12.40
CA VAL A 66 8.56 -7.79 -11.54
C VAL A 66 7.77 -6.50 -11.32
N PRO A 67 6.45 -6.47 -11.52
CA PRO A 67 5.66 -5.29 -11.19
C PRO A 67 5.73 -5.03 -9.68
N PRO A 68 5.76 -3.75 -9.26
CA PRO A 68 5.58 -3.43 -7.85
C PRO A 68 4.18 -3.84 -7.35
N PRO A 69 3.94 -3.83 -6.03
CA PRO A 69 2.61 -4.02 -5.48
C PRO A 69 1.56 -3.15 -6.17
N ALA A 70 0.39 -3.74 -6.43
CA ALA A 70 -0.74 -3.07 -7.06
C ALA A 70 -1.93 -3.11 -6.10
N TRP A 71 -2.47 -1.95 -5.76
CA TRP A 71 -3.54 -1.81 -4.74
C TRP A 71 -4.38 -0.55 -4.97
N SER A 72 -5.59 -0.53 -4.39
CA SER A 72 -6.51 0.62 -4.43
C SER A 72 -6.54 1.32 -3.08
N PHE A 73 -6.77 2.65 -3.07
CA PHE A 73 -7.00 3.38 -1.83
C PHE A 73 -8.38 3.07 -1.22
N GLY A 74 -8.49 3.12 0.10
CA GLY A 74 -9.77 2.98 0.80
C GLY A 74 -10.30 1.54 0.83
N ASP A 75 -11.49 1.38 1.42
CA ASP A 75 -12.17 0.09 1.65
C ASP A 75 -13.33 -0.20 0.69
N GLU A 76 -13.69 0.75 -0.18
CA GLU A 76 -14.84 0.66 -1.09
C GLU A 76 -14.51 1.20 -2.49
N PRO A 77 -15.10 0.66 -3.58
CA PRO A 77 -14.84 1.09 -4.96
C PRO A 77 -15.00 2.60 -5.20
N GLU A 78 -16.06 3.21 -4.67
CA GLU A 78 -16.30 4.66 -4.84
C GLU A 78 -15.31 5.52 -4.05
N LEU A 79 -14.74 4.99 -2.97
CA LEU A 79 -13.68 5.68 -2.24
C LEU A 79 -12.36 5.57 -3.01
N ALA A 80 -12.04 4.38 -3.53
CA ALA A 80 -10.87 4.15 -4.37
C ALA A 80 -10.83 5.09 -5.59
N GLU A 81 -11.94 5.21 -6.32
CA GLU A 81 -12.04 6.11 -7.47
C GLU A 81 -11.76 7.57 -7.07
N ARG A 82 -12.44 8.08 -6.03
CA ARG A 82 -12.28 9.47 -5.58
C ARG A 82 -10.86 9.77 -5.11
N LEU A 83 -10.23 8.86 -4.38
CA LEU A 83 -8.88 9.05 -3.87
C LEU A 83 -7.84 8.97 -5.00
N LEU A 84 -8.04 8.07 -5.96
CA LEU A 84 -7.22 8.05 -7.17
C LEU A 84 -7.36 9.35 -7.98
N GLU A 85 -8.57 9.88 -8.17
CA GLU A 85 -8.77 11.16 -8.86
C GLU A 85 -7.98 12.30 -8.18
N ALA A 86 -7.97 12.32 -6.84
CA ALA A 86 -7.17 13.29 -6.08
C ALA A 86 -5.66 13.11 -6.29
N VAL A 87 -5.17 11.86 -6.38
CA VAL A 87 -3.76 11.58 -6.72
C VAL A 87 -3.44 12.06 -8.13
N LEU A 88 -4.30 11.77 -9.12
CA LEU A 88 -4.11 12.16 -10.51
C LEU A 88 -4.16 13.69 -10.70
N ALA A 89 -4.94 14.40 -9.88
CA ALA A 89 -4.97 15.85 -9.82
C ALA A 89 -3.73 16.46 -9.11
N GLY A 90 -2.94 15.65 -8.40
CA GLY A 90 -1.81 16.09 -7.59
C GLY A 90 -2.22 16.69 -6.24
N ASP A 91 -3.46 16.49 -5.84
CA ASP A 91 -4.02 16.98 -4.58
C ASP A 91 -3.73 16.03 -3.41
N LYS A 92 -3.72 14.72 -3.67
CA LYS A 92 -3.32 13.68 -2.71
C LYS A 92 -1.89 13.23 -2.99
N THR A 93 -1.01 13.43 -2.01
CA THR A 93 0.43 13.13 -2.06
C THR A 93 0.92 12.39 -0.80
N ALA A 94 0.00 11.99 0.06
CA ALA A 94 0.25 11.22 1.25
C ALA A 94 -0.86 10.19 1.49
N THR A 95 -0.54 9.16 2.26
CA THR A 95 -1.47 8.10 2.68
C THR A 95 -1.07 7.58 4.05
N SER A 96 -2.03 7.10 4.82
CA SER A 96 -1.80 6.46 6.11
C SER A 96 -2.43 5.06 6.19
N SER A 97 -1.79 4.18 6.94
CA SER A 97 -2.24 2.82 7.25
C SER A 97 -1.98 2.51 8.73
N ALA A 98 -2.67 1.53 9.29
CA ALA A 98 -2.38 1.13 10.67
C ALA A 98 -1.08 0.32 10.68
N LEU A 99 -0.17 0.61 11.62
CA LEU A 99 1.04 -0.19 11.79
C LEU A 99 0.70 -1.67 12.05
N TRP A 100 -0.43 -1.91 12.70
CA TRP A 100 -0.92 -3.25 13.01
C TRP A 100 -1.22 -4.08 11.77
N ASP A 101 -1.61 -3.48 10.65
CA ASP A 101 -1.87 -4.23 9.41
C ASP A 101 -0.60 -4.95 8.94
N TYR A 102 0.56 -4.28 9.03
CA TYR A 102 1.87 -4.88 8.72
C TYR A 102 2.28 -5.96 9.73
N GLU A 103 2.01 -5.74 11.02
CA GLU A 103 2.32 -6.69 12.09
C GLU A 103 1.50 -7.99 11.96
N ASP A 104 0.20 -7.82 11.70
CA ASP A 104 -0.77 -8.92 11.67
C ASP A 104 -0.59 -9.76 10.38
N GLU A 105 -0.23 -9.14 9.25
CA GLU A 105 0.10 -9.83 8.01
C GLU A 105 1.54 -10.37 7.94
N GLY A 106 2.42 -9.92 8.85
CA GLY A 106 3.83 -10.31 8.86
C GLY A 106 4.63 -9.75 7.68
N VAL A 107 4.19 -8.63 7.10
CA VAL A 107 4.83 -7.96 5.96
C VAL A 107 5.61 -6.72 6.42
N PRO A 108 6.71 -6.35 5.75
CA PRO A 108 7.46 -5.16 6.13
C PRO A 108 6.68 -3.88 5.84
N GLN A 109 6.93 -2.85 6.65
CA GLN A 109 6.49 -1.48 6.35
C GLN A 109 7.13 -1.00 5.03
N PRO A 110 6.46 -0.07 4.33
CA PRO A 110 7.00 0.57 3.15
C PRO A 110 8.29 1.32 3.47
N VAL A 111 9.16 1.49 2.48
CA VAL A 111 10.39 2.29 2.61
C VAL A 111 10.52 3.34 1.50
N PRO A 112 11.20 4.47 1.76
CA PRO A 112 11.45 5.48 0.75
C PRO A 112 12.15 4.89 -0.49
N GLY A 113 11.62 5.21 -1.66
CA GLY A 113 12.06 4.71 -2.96
C GLY A 113 11.22 3.57 -3.51
N GLU A 114 10.37 2.93 -2.70
CA GLU A 114 9.45 1.90 -3.16
C GLU A 114 8.42 2.44 -4.14
N LEU A 115 8.02 1.57 -5.06
CA LEU A 115 7.03 1.87 -6.08
C LEU A 115 5.73 1.17 -5.73
N SER A 116 4.62 1.76 -6.14
CA SER A 116 3.30 1.14 -6.09
C SER A 116 2.52 1.50 -7.35
N ILE A 117 1.76 0.52 -7.87
CA ILE A 117 0.75 0.75 -8.90
C ILE A 117 -0.58 0.99 -8.18
N ILE A 118 -1.20 2.14 -8.44
CA ILE A 118 -2.51 2.46 -7.89
C ILE A 118 -3.59 2.05 -8.89
N LEU A 119 -4.56 1.31 -8.38
CA LEU A 119 -5.72 0.83 -9.09
C LEU A 119 -6.93 1.74 -8.84
N ASP A 120 -7.86 1.78 -9.79
CA ASP A 120 -9.16 2.43 -9.59
C ASP A 120 -10.16 1.55 -8.81
N GLY A 121 -11.39 2.03 -8.66
CA GLY A 121 -12.46 1.29 -7.96
C GLY A 121 -12.90 0.00 -8.67
N GLU A 122 -12.59 -0.15 -9.94
CA GLU A 122 -12.87 -1.36 -10.73
C GLU A 122 -11.64 -2.28 -10.81
N GLY A 123 -10.51 -1.87 -10.21
CA GLY A 123 -9.27 -2.62 -10.14
C GLY A 123 -8.28 -2.34 -11.27
N HIS A 124 -8.60 -1.47 -12.24
CA HIS A 124 -7.70 -1.21 -13.36
C HIS A 124 -6.52 -0.34 -12.92
N PRO A 125 -5.28 -0.59 -13.41
CA PRO A 125 -4.12 0.20 -13.03
C PRO A 125 -4.11 1.58 -13.69
N ARG A 126 -3.99 2.64 -12.89
CA ARG A 126 -4.15 4.04 -13.31
C ARG A 126 -3.01 4.96 -12.93
N ALA A 127 -2.22 4.64 -11.91
CA ALA A 127 -1.07 5.46 -11.55
C ALA A 127 0.14 4.62 -11.12
N LEU A 128 1.34 5.16 -11.36
CA LEU A 128 2.58 4.70 -10.74
C LEU A 128 3.04 5.78 -9.76
N ILE A 129 3.18 5.43 -8.49
CA ILE A 129 3.69 6.33 -7.45
C ILE A 129 5.01 5.82 -6.88
N ARG A 130 5.77 6.72 -6.25
CA ARG A 130 6.94 6.38 -5.45
C ARG A 130 6.83 6.95 -4.04
N THR A 131 7.02 6.13 -3.03
CA THR A 131 7.13 6.58 -1.65
C THR A 131 8.42 7.39 -1.47
N THR A 132 8.30 8.59 -0.92
CA THR A 132 9.39 9.57 -0.74
C THR A 132 9.82 9.70 0.72
N SER A 133 8.91 9.47 1.65
CA SER A 133 9.19 9.40 3.10
C SER A 133 8.18 8.50 3.78
N VAL A 134 8.60 7.87 4.88
CA VAL A 134 7.77 7.06 5.75
C VAL A 134 8.07 7.46 7.19
N GLU A 135 7.03 7.71 7.98
CA GLU A 135 7.14 8.01 9.41
C GLU A 135 6.08 7.22 10.17
N SER A 136 6.42 6.73 11.36
CA SER A 136 5.44 6.12 12.26
C SER A 136 5.08 7.09 13.37
N VAL A 137 3.82 7.48 13.45
CA VAL A 137 3.31 8.41 14.47
C VAL A 137 1.98 7.90 15.04
N PRO A 138 1.64 8.23 16.30
CA PRO A 138 0.29 8.04 16.81
C PRO A 138 -0.75 8.81 15.99
N PHE A 139 -1.95 8.25 15.85
CA PHE A 139 -3.07 8.88 15.12
C PHE A 139 -3.36 10.32 15.58
N ASP A 140 -3.33 10.59 16.88
CA ASP A 140 -3.59 11.91 17.45
C ASP A 140 -2.41 12.89 17.38
N GLU A 141 -1.24 12.43 16.95
CA GLU A 141 -0.04 13.24 16.70
C GLU A 141 0.14 13.59 15.21
N VAL A 142 -0.70 13.07 14.30
CA VAL A 142 -0.74 13.51 12.90
C VAL A 142 -1.02 15.01 12.83
N ASP A 143 -0.19 15.73 12.07
CA ASP A 143 -0.23 17.17 11.93
C ASP A 143 -1.09 17.66 10.74
N GLU A 144 -1.34 18.96 10.72
CA GLU A 144 -2.14 19.62 9.68
C GLU A 144 -1.49 19.54 8.28
N ASP A 145 -0.17 19.48 8.20
CA ASP A 145 0.55 19.43 6.92
C ASP A 145 0.39 18.06 6.27
N PHE A 146 0.46 16.99 7.06
CA PHE A 146 0.20 15.63 6.60
C PHE A 146 -1.27 15.44 6.21
N ALA A 147 -2.21 15.89 7.06
CA ALA A 147 -3.64 15.83 6.75
C ALA A 147 -3.99 16.59 5.45
N ALA A 148 -3.37 17.75 5.22
CA ALA A 148 -3.54 18.49 3.98
C ALA A 148 -2.93 17.79 2.77
N ALA A 149 -1.80 17.08 2.95
CA ALA A 149 -1.14 16.29 1.91
C ALA A 149 -1.91 15.02 1.54
N GLU A 150 -2.68 14.44 2.46
CA GLU A 150 -3.64 13.36 2.14
C GLU A 150 -4.75 13.85 1.21
N GLY A 151 -5.00 15.16 1.15
CA GLY A 151 -5.80 15.80 0.11
C GLY A 151 -7.31 15.51 0.16
N GLU A 152 -7.78 14.84 1.20
CA GLU A 152 -9.17 14.39 1.35
C GLU A 152 -10.09 15.48 1.89
N ASP A 153 -11.38 15.38 1.53
CA ASP A 153 -12.45 16.28 1.97
C ASP A 153 -12.09 17.78 1.82
N ASP A 154 -12.08 18.53 2.92
CA ASP A 154 -11.74 19.97 2.96
C ASP A 154 -10.27 20.24 3.33
N ARG A 155 -9.44 19.18 3.38
CA ARG A 155 -8.00 19.20 3.69
C ARG A 155 -7.68 19.76 5.08
N THR A 156 -8.61 19.67 6.01
CA THR A 156 -8.39 20.06 7.40
C THR A 156 -8.01 18.85 8.25
N LEU A 157 -7.27 19.08 9.33
CA LEU A 157 -6.98 18.03 10.30
C LEU A 157 -8.25 17.51 10.99
N GLU A 158 -9.27 18.36 11.16
CA GLU A 158 -10.56 17.96 11.74
C GLU A 158 -11.30 16.96 10.85
N SER A 159 -11.42 17.24 9.54
CA SER A 159 -12.04 16.32 8.59
C SER A 159 -11.24 15.03 8.47
N TRP A 160 -9.91 15.14 8.38
CA TRP A 160 -9.01 14.00 8.30
C TRP A 160 -9.20 13.06 9.50
N ARG A 161 -9.23 13.59 10.73
CA ARG A 161 -9.45 12.79 11.95
C ARG A 161 -10.81 12.11 11.92
N ALA A 162 -11.87 12.84 11.57
CA ALA A 162 -13.21 12.27 11.51
C ALA A 162 -13.33 11.13 10.47
N GLY A 163 -12.76 11.33 9.28
CA GLY A 163 -12.77 10.35 8.20
C GLY A 163 -11.94 9.10 8.55
N HIS A 164 -10.72 9.29 9.05
CA HIS A 164 -9.81 8.19 9.38
C HIS A 164 -10.27 7.42 10.62
N GLU A 165 -10.81 8.08 11.65
CA GLU A 165 -11.43 7.40 12.79
C GLU A 165 -12.60 6.52 12.34
N ALA A 166 -13.44 7.01 11.42
CA ALA A 166 -14.50 6.21 10.84
C ALA A 166 -13.95 5.04 10.02
N TYR A 167 -12.89 5.26 9.24
CA TYR A 167 -12.21 4.23 8.44
C TYR A 167 -11.65 3.12 9.31
N PHE A 168 -10.76 3.43 10.25
CA PHE A 168 -10.11 2.44 11.11
C PHE A 168 -11.10 1.64 11.96
N ARG A 169 -12.23 2.24 12.39
CA ARG A 169 -13.28 1.47 13.07
C ARG A 169 -13.93 0.38 12.22
N ARG A 170 -13.87 0.47 10.90
CA ARG A 170 -14.41 -0.53 9.97
C ARG A 170 -13.35 -1.53 9.52
N THR A 171 -12.10 -1.10 9.41
CA THR A 171 -11.05 -1.84 8.70
C THR A 171 -10.04 -2.53 9.58
N LEU A 172 -9.88 -2.11 10.85
CA LEU A 172 -8.93 -2.74 11.76
C LEU A 172 -9.19 -4.25 11.91
N GLY A 173 -8.10 -5.02 11.94
CA GLY A 173 -8.13 -6.47 12.08
C GLY A 173 -8.78 -6.98 13.37
N GLU A 174 -9.07 -8.29 13.41
CA GLU A 174 -9.72 -8.91 14.56
C GLU A 174 -8.92 -8.69 15.86
N GLY A 175 -9.58 -8.16 16.89
CA GLY A 175 -8.95 -7.90 18.19
C GLY A 175 -8.21 -6.56 18.29
N ARG A 176 -8.19 -5.75 17.23
CA ARG A 176 -7.75 -4.35 17.26
C ARG A 176 -8.96 -3.44 17.40
N GLU A 177 -8.80 -2.34 18.14
CA GLU A 177 -9.83 -1.30 18.27
C GLU A 177 -9.17 0.05 18.02
N PHE A 178 -9.94 0.98 17.43
CA PHE A 178 -9.46 2.34 17.25
C PHE A 178 -9.17 2.98 18.61
N THR A 179 -7.96 3.52 18.75
CA THR A 179 -7.58 4.40 19.86
C THR A 179 -6.85 5.62 19.32
N PRO A 180 -6.96 6.80 19.97
CA PRO A 180 -6.26 7.99 19.50
C PRO A 180 -4.73 7.83 19.44
N ASP A 181 -4.17 6.93 20.25
CA ASP A 181 -2.74 6.62 20.29
C ASP A 181 -2.34 5.45 19.38
N MET A 182 -3.25 4.94 18.54
CA MET A 182 -2.93 3.84 17.63
C MET A 182 -1.80 4.25 16.67
N PRO A 183 -0.78 3.40 16.47
CA PRO A 183 0.34 3.71 15.61
C PRO A 183 -0.07 3.65 14.14
N LEU A 184 0.18 4.73 13.42
CA LEU A 184 0.03 4.79 11.97
C LEU A 184 1.40 4.71 11.29
N VAL A 185 1.38 4.22 10.05
CA VAL A 185 2.46 4.39 9.09
C VAL A 185 2.01 5.47 8.11
N CYS A 186 2.69 6.61 8.15
CA CYS A 186 2.41 7.79 7.36
C CYS A 186 3.40 7.87 6.19
N GLU A 187 2.90 7.69 4.98
CA GLU A 187 3.69 7.76 3.76
C GLU A 187 3.45 9.07 3.02
N ARG A 188 4.51 9.67 2.48
CA ARG A 188 4.40 10.67 1.42
C ARG A 188 4.91 10.09 0.13
N PHE A 189 4.30 10.43 -0.99
CA PHE A 189 4.67 9.90 -2.28
C PHE A 189 4.65 10.95 -3.39
N GLU A 190 5.31 10.64 -4.49
CA GLU A 190 5.23 11.38 -5.74
C GLU A 190 4.55 10.56 -6.83
N LEU A 191 3.71 11.21 -7.63
CA LEU A 191 3.14 10.61 -8.84
C LEU A 191 4.19 10.61 -9.95
N LEU A 192 4.58 9.41 -10.41
CA LEU A 192 5.54 9.24 -11.50
C LEU A 192 4.88 9.15 -12.87
N TYR A 193 3.71 8.51 -12.94
CA TYR A 193 2.98 8.33 -14.18
C TYR A 193 1.47 8.27 -13.96
N PRO A 194 0.69 9.17 -14.58
CA PRO A 194 -0.76 9.04 -14.69
C PRO A 194 -1.17 8.33 -15.99
N LYS A 195 -2.09 7.37 -15.89
CA LYS A 195 -2.85 6.82 -17.02
C LYS A 195 -4.27 7.42 -17.00
N PRO A 196 -4.54 8.42 -17.84
CA PRO A 196 -5.85 9.06 -17.91
C PRO A 196 -6.94 8.06 -18.30
#